data_AF-A0A7Y5DL65-F1
#
_entry.id   AF-A0A7Y5DL65-F1
#
_cell.length_a   1.000
_cell.length_b   1.000
_cell.length_c   1.000
_cell.angle_alpha   90.00
_cell.angle_beta   90.00
_cell.angle_gamma   90.00
#
_symmetry.space_group_name_H-M   'P 1'
#
loop_
_entity.id
_entity.type
_entity.pdbx_description
1 polymer ?
#
loop_
_entity_poly.entity_id
_entity_poly.type
_entity_poly.pdbx_seq_one_letter_code
_entity_poly.pdbx_strand_id
1 'polypeptide(L)'
;MSALLPTRMVSKPWGRTALPAPFSAPDGERIGEIWFEPPPALDTLLVKYIFTSEALSVQVHPSDVQTLTAGLGRQGKEECWLVIAAEPGARLGIGFRKPLGAEAMRAAALDGSIEQLMVWHTVAPGDFFYIPAGTVHAIGAGVTLVEVQQNSTITYRLYDYGRPRELHLDAGIAVAVGGPYPAHLHRHVPAEGAARLVEGPHFRLDRLDGAPDAATAARYAGAPLLVIPLGGEAEIGCRSVKGGGCALAENLDAVAFSGHCLIAQPSR
;
A
#
# COMPACT_ATOMS: atom_id res chain seq x y z
N MET A 1 -2.27 -20.46 15.45
CA MET A 1 -2.46 -19.57 16.61
C MET A 1 -2.72 -18.16 16.10
N SER A 2 -3.81 -17.52 16.52
CA SER A 2 -4.05 -16.09 16.25
C SER A 2 -3.08 -15.21 17.04
N ALA A 3 -2.55 -14.15 16.42
CA ALA A 3 -1.51 -13.30 17.02
C ALA A 3 -1.55 -11.86 16.48
N LEU A 4 -1.29 -10.88 17.35
CA LEU A 4 -0.97 -9.52 16.94
C LEU A 4 0.37 -9.54 16.19
N LEU A 5 0.44 -8.89 15.03
CA LEU A 5 1.68 -8.84 14.26
C LEU A 5 2.67 -7.85 14.92
N PRO A 6 3.96 -8.22 15.07
CA PRO A 6 4.99 -7.28 15.45
C PRO A 6 5.07 -6.12 14.47
N THR A 7 5.38 -4.92 14.97
CA THR A 7 5.58 -3.75 14.13
C THR A 7 7.05 -3.38 14.02
N ARG A 8 7.42 -2.83 12.86
CA ARG A 8 8.72 -2.23 12.61
C ARG A 8 8.52 -0.82 12.06
N MET A 9 8.97 0.17 12.82
CA MET A 9 8.99 1.57 12.37
C MET A 9 10.21 1.82 11.49
N VAL A 10 10.03 2.55 10.39
CA VAL A 10 11.09 2.83 9.42
C VAL A 10 11.20 4.34 9.22
N SER A 11 12.34 4.87 9.66
CA SER A 11 12.74 6.25 9.41
C SER A 11 12.98 6.50 7.92
N LYS A 12 12.44 7.61 7.39
CA LYS A 12 12.53 7.98 5.96
C LYS A 12 12.73 9.48 5.79
N PRO A 13 13.39 9.92 4.70
CA PRO A 13 13.55 11.34 4.39
C PRO A 13 12.23 12.10 4.23
N TRP A 14 11.14 11.41 3.90
CA TRP A 14 9.81 11.98 3.74
C TRP A 14 8.91 11.76 4.97
N GLY A 15 9.42 11.07 6.00
CA GLY A 15 8.64 10.69 7.18
C GLY A 15 8.22 11.88 8.03
N ARG A 16 7.29 11.65 8.95
CA ARG A 16 6.77 12.66 9.87
C ARG A 16 7.38 12.47 11.26
N THR A 17 7.61 13.59 11.96
CA THR A 17 8.00 13.60 13.38
C THR A 17 6.80 13.53 14.32
N ALA A 18 5.61 13.86 13.82
CA ALA A 18 4.35 13.69 14.53
C ALA A 18 3.44 12.77 13.71
N LEU A 19 3.13 11.60 14.27
CA LEU A 19 2.21 10.64 13.66
C LEU A 19 0.79 10.85 14.21
N PRO A 20 -0.26 10.59 13.41
CA PRO A 20 -1.61 10.59 13.92
C PRO A 20 -1.83 9.43 14.88
N ALA A 21 -2.70 9.63 15.88
CA ALA A 21 -3.12 8.56 16.77
C ALA A 21 -3.67 7.35 15.98
N PRO A 22 -3.40 6.11 16.42
CA PRO A 22 -2.74 5.75 17.67
C PRO A 22 -1.22 5.63 17.56
N PHE A 23 -0.63 6.03 16.44
CA PHE A 23 0.81 5.95 16.23
C PHE A 23 1.53 7.13 16.89
N SER A 24 2.77 6.88 17.30
CA SER A 24 3.68 7.91 17.80
C SER A 24 5.07 7.66 17.21
N ALA A 25 5.73 8.71 16.72
CA ALA A 25 7.13 8.64 16.34
C ALA A 25 8.01 8.78 17.58
N PRO A 26 9.15 8.08 17.66
CA PRO A 26 10.20 8.38 18.63
C PRO A 26 10.73 9.81 18.47
N ASP A 27 11.19 10.41 19.57
CA ASP A 27 11.70 11.78 19.58
C ASP A 27 12.84 11.98 18.58
N GLY A 28 12.70 12.99 17.71
CA GLY A 28 13.69 13.33 16.69
C GLY A 28 13.71 12.43 15.45
N GLU A 29 12.89 11.37 15.40
CA GLU A 29 12.81 10.48 14.25
C GLU A 29 11.74 10.90 13.25
N ARG A 30 12.06 10.78 11.95
CA ARG A 30 11.12 11.00 10.85
C ARG A 30 10.57 9.66 10.38
N ILE A 31 9.53 9.17 11.04
CA ILE A 31 8.93 7.87 10.68
C ILE A 31 8.09 8.03 9.43
N GLY A 32 8.47 7.30 8.38
CA GLY A 32 7.70 7.26 7.13
C GLY A 32 6.80 6.04 7.03
N GLU A 33 7.27 4.89 7.49
CA GLU A 33 6.54 3.63 7.33
C GLU A 33 6.46 2.91 8.68
N ILE A 34 5.32 2.27 8.95
CA ILE A 34 5.18 1.25 9.99
C ILE A 34 4.78 -0.04 9.30
N TRP A 35 5.62 -1.06 9.41
CA TRP A 35 5.44 -2.36 8.78
C TRP A 35 4.87 -3.32 9.82
N PHE A 36 3.93 -4.16 9.42
CA PHE A 36 3.55 -5.33 10.20
C PHE A 36 4.29 -6.54 9.67
N GLU A 37 5.11 -7.17 10.51
CA GLU A 37 5.96 -8.28 10.11
C GLU A 37 5.08 -9.45 9.60
N PRO A 38 5.28 -9.89 8.34
CA PRO A 38 4.44 -10.92 7.74
C PRO A 38 4.50 -12.23 8.54
N PRO A 39 3.35 -12.80 8.95
CA PRO A 39 3.34 -14.08 9.64
C PRO A 39 3.69 -15.19 8.65
N PRO A 40 4.34 -16.29 9.09
CA PRO A 40 4.72 -17.39 8.19
C PRO A 40 3.56 -17.99 7.39
N ALA A 41 2.34 -17.96 7.92
CA ALA A 41 1.14 -18.47 7.25
C ALA A 41 0.68 -17.59 6.08
N LEU A 42 1.06 -16.32 6.04
CA LEU A 42 0.68 -15.32 5.03
C LEU A 42 1.91 -14.51 4.61
N ASP A 43 3.04 -15.19 4.40
CA ASP A 43 4.37 -14.60 4.13
C ASP A 43 4.48 -13.93 2.74
N THR A 44 3.42 -13.98 1.94
CA THR A 44 3.29 -13.33 0.63
C THR A 44 2.61 -11.96 0.71
N LEU A 45 2.16 -11.54 1.89
CA LEU A 45 1.55 -10.22 2.09
C LEU A 45 2.37 -9.36 3.05
N LEU A 46 2.41 -8.07 2.76
CA LEU A 46 2.95 -7.06 3.66
C LEU A 46 1.94 -5.91 3.79
N VAL A 47 1.64 -5.55 5.03
CA VAL A 47 0.78 -4.42 5.38
C VAL A 47 1.64 -3.33 5.98
N LYS A 48 1.38 -2.08 5.58
CA LYS A 48 2.04 -0.91 6.15
C LYS A 48 1.06 0.23 6.38
N TYR A 49 1.41 1.08 7.33
CA TYR A 49 0.97 2.47 7.32
C TYR A 49 2.09 3.35 6.78
N ILE A 50 1.73 4.31 5.93
CA ILE A 50 2.65 5.28 5.32
C ILE A 50 2.23 6.69 5.74
N PHE A 51 3.21 7.51 6.14
CA PHE A 51 3.02 8.87 6.67
C PHE A 51 3.96 9.87 6.00
N THR A 52 3.44 10.80 5.21
CA THR A 52 4.29 11.68 4.39
C THR A 52 4.25 13.14 4.85
N SER A 53 5.42 13.72 5.13
CA SER A 53 5.62 15.18 5.22
C SER A 53 6.20 15.77 3.92
N GLU A 54 6.84 14.93 3.10
CA GLU A 54 7.36 15.26 1.78
C GLU A 54 6.94 14.16 0.79
N ALA A 55 7.10 14.40 -0.51
CA ALA A 55 6.87 13.37 -1.51
C ALA A 55 7.88 12.21 -1.38
N LEU A 56 7.40 10.99 -1.56
CA LEU A 56 8.23 9.83 -1.90
C LEU A 56 8.84 10.03 -3.28
N SER A 57 9.90 9.27 -3.56
CA SER A 57 10.46 9.22 -4.92
C SER A 57 9.43 8.78 -5.95
N VAL A 58 9.58 9.26 -7.19
CA VAL A 58 8.94 8.64 -8.35
C VAL A 58 9.58 7.29 -8.56
N GLN A 59 8.77 6.24 -8.56
CA GLN A 59 9.24 4.87 -8.49
C GLN A 59 8.35 3.91 -9.28
N VAL A 60 8.86 2.70 -9.48
CA VAL A 60 8.17 1.61 -10.15
C VAL A 60 8.60 0.27 -9.58
N HIS A 61 7.71 -0.71 -9.67
CA HIS A 61 7.87 -2.05 -9.10
C HIS A 61 7.77 -3.11 -10.21
N PRO A 62 8.60 -4.16 -10.18
CA PRO A 62 8.50 -5.26 -11.15
C PRO A 62 7.31 -6.18 -10.84
N SER A 63 6.84 -6.90 -11.86
CA SER A 63 5.91 -8.03 -11.71
C SER A 63 6.63 -9.30 -11.30
N ASP A 64 5.89 -10.34 -10.88
CA ASP A 64 6.44 -11.66 -10.56
C ASP A 64 7.30 -12.22 -11.71
N VAL A 65 6.80 -12.11 -12.95
CA VAL A 65 7.52 -12.58 -14.15
C VAL A 65 8.81 -11.80 -14.37
N GLN A 66 8.80 -10.49 -14.18
CA GLN A 66 10.00 -9.66 -14.33
C GLN A 66 11.02 -9.95 -13.22
N THR A 67 10.57 -10.13 -11.98
CA THR A 67 11.43 -10.51 -10.85
C THR A 67 12.09 -11.87 -11.07
N LEU A 68 11.31 -12.87 -11.49
CA LEU A 68 11.79 -14.22 -11.81
C LEU A 68 12.82 -14.18 -12.94
N THR A 69 12.52 -13.47 -14.02
CA THR A 69 13.42 -13.32 -15.17
C THR A 69 14.74 -12.65 -14.80
N ALA A 70 14.70 -11.68 -13.88
CA ALA A 70 15.89 -10.99 -13.38
C ALA A 70 16.65 -11.78 -12.29
N GLY A 71 16.14 -12.93 -11.83
CA GLY A 71 16.77 -13.73 -10.78
C GLY A 71 16.73 -13.08 -9.38
N LEU A 72 15.81 -12.13 -9.15
CA LEU A 72 15.71 -11.36 -7.90
C LEU A 72 14.81 -12.02 -6.84
N GLY A 73 14.11 -13.09 -7.21
CA GLY A 73 13.16 -13.79 -6.37
C GLY A 73 11.93 -14.26 -7.15
N ARG A 74 10.86 -14.59 -6.43
CA ARG A 74 9.61 -15.11 -7.02
C ARG A 74 8.47 -14.09 -7.09
N GLN A 75 8.52 -13.03 -6.28
CA GLN A 75 7.45 -12.05 -6.14
C GLN A 75 7.89 -10.68 -6.67
N GLY A 76 7.08 -10.11 -7.54
CA GLY A 76 7.04 -8.70 -7.84
C GLY A 76 6.45 -7.90 -6.69
N LYS A 77 5.98 -6.71 -6.99
CA LYS A 77 5.34 -5.83 -6.01
C LYS A 77 4.18 -5.08 -6.63
N GLU A 78 3.02 -5.72 -6.62
CA GLU A 78 1.73 -5.06 -6.73
C GLU A 78 1.23 -4.65 -5.35
N GLU A 79 0.56 -3.52 -5.31
CA GLU A 79 0.11 -2.91 -4.06
C GLU A 79 -1.24 -2.22 -4.23
N CYS A 80 -1.85 -1.87 -3.10
CA CYS A 80 -3.00 -1.00 -3.08
C CYS A 80 -2.91 -0.05 -1.89
N TRP A 81 -3.56 1.09 -2.05
CA TRP A 81 -3.55 2.16 -1.07
C TRP A 81 -4.98 2.54 -0.71
N LEU A 82 -5.27 2.57 0.58
CA LEU A 82 -6.46 3.21 1.13
C LEU A 82 -6.02 4.45 1.89
N VAL A 83 -6.42 5.63 1.40
CA VAL A 83 -6.14 6.91 2.05
C VAL A 83 -6.97 7.01 3.32
N ILE A 84 -6.31 7.19 4.46
CA ILE A 84 -6.93 7.31 5.79
C ILE A 84 -7.02 8.78 6.21
N ALA A 85 -6.01 9.58 5.87
CA ALA A 85 -6.01 11.02 6.10
C ALA A 85 -5.23 11.74 4.98
N ALA A 86 -5.63 12.97 4.68
CA ALA A 86 -5.01 13.82 3.67
C ALA A 86 -5.04 15.29 4.13
N GLU A 87 -3.89 15.96 4.08
CA GLU A 87 -3.80 17.41 4.24
C GLU A 87 -4.35 18.14 3.00
N PRO A 88 -4.73 19.44 3.12
CA PRO A 88 -5.17 20.23 1.98
C PRO A 88 -4.16 20.19 0.83
N GLY A 89 -4.63 19.74 -0.34
CA GLY A 89 -3.82 19.66 -1.55
C GLY A 89 -2.89 18.45 -1.63
N ALA A 90 -2.98 17.47 -0.70
CA ALA A 90 -2.27 16.19 -0.78
C ALA A 90 -2.68 15.39 -2.02
N ARG A 91 -1.70 14.72 -2.65
CA ARG A 91 -1.89 14.07 -3.96
C ARG A 91 -1.12 12.76 -4.09
N LEU A 92 -1.61 11.90 -4.98
CA LEU A 92 -0.92 10.70 -5.45
C LEU A 92 -0.62 10.84 -6.95
N GLY A 93 0.63 10.63 -7.35
CA GLY A 93 1.05 10.62 -8.74
C GLY A 93 1.00 9.19 -9.27
N ILE A 94 0.21 8.90 -10.30
CA ILE A 94 0.02 7.52 -10.79
C ILE A 94 -0.12 7.51 -12.31
N GLY A 95 0.80 6.81 -12.98
CA GLY A 95 0.87 6.75 -14.44
C GLY A 95 1.16 8.10 -15.09
N PHE A 96 1.21 8.10 -16.42
CA PHE A 96 1.51 9.28 -17.23
C PHE A 96 0.28 9.85 -17.92
N ARG A 97 0.25 11.18 -18.14
CA ARG A 97 -0.88 11.82 -18.86
C ARG A 97 -1.02 11.35 -20.30
N LYS A 98 0.07 10.92 -20.91
CA LYS A 98 0.17 10.41 -22.28
C LYS A 98 1.18 9.26 -22.30
N PRO A 99 1.13 8.37 -23.32
CA PRO A 99 2.19 7.39 -23.53
C PRO A 99 3.58 8.06 -23.56
N LEU A 100 4.54 7.44 -22.87
CA LEU A 100 5.91 7.92 -22.69
C LEU A 100 6.89 6.77 -22.93
N GLY A 101 7.70 6.88 -23.98
CA GLY A 101 8.72 5.88 -24.30
C GLY A 101 9.91 5.89 -23.33
N ALA A 102 10.69 4.81 -23.34
CA ALA A 102 11.82 4.60 -22.44
C ALA A 102 12.87 5.73 -22.46
N GLU A 103 13.27 6.20 -23.65
CA GLU A 103 14.26 7.28 -23.77
C GLU A 103 13.76 8.61 -23.19
N ALA A 104 12.52 8.98 -23.52
CA ALA A 104 11.89 10.19 -22.99
C ALA A 104 11.68 10.09 -21.47
N MET A 105 11.31 8.91 -20.95
CA MET A 105 11.20 8.65 -19.51
C MET A 105 12.55 8.80 -18.82
N ARG A 106 13.64 8.29 -19.42
CA ARG A 106 15.01 8.46 -18.88
C ARG A 106 15.40 9.92 -18.82
N ALA A 107 15.23 10.66 -19.91
CA ALA A 107 15.56 12.07 -19.97
C ALA A 107 14.80 12.86 -18.90
N ALA A 108 13.49 12.63 -18.80
CA ALA A 108 12.63 13.28 -17.81
C ALA A 108 12.98 12.90 -16.36
N ALA A 109 13.45 11.67 -16.13
CA ALA A 109 13.90 11.22 -14.81
C ALA A 109 15.20 11.93 -14.39
N LEU A 110 16.13 12.14 -15.33
CA LEU A 110 17.42 12.78 -15.08
C LEU A 110 17.29 14.29 -14.86
N ASP A 111 16.42 14.97 -15.60
CA ASP A 111 16.20 16.42 -15.45
C ASP A 111 15.08 16.78 -14.44
N GLY A 112 14.38 15.76 -13.91
CA GLY A 112 13.32 15.90 -12.91
C GLY A 112 11.94 16.26 -13.47
N SER A 113 11.81 16.50 -14.79
CA SER A 113 10.52 16.80 -15.41
C SER A 113 9.54 15.63 -15.41
N ILE A 114 9.98 14.41 -15.07
CA ILE A 114 9.12 13.22 -14.99
C ILE A 114 7.90 13.41 -14.09
N GLU A 115 8.09 14.12 -12.97
CA GLU A 115 7.01 14.46 -12.03
C GLU A 115 5.90 15.24 -12.73
N GLN A 116 6.30 16.16 -13.59
CA GLN A 116 5.40 17.00 -14.36
C GLN A 116 4.72 16.21 -15.46
N LEU A 117 5.14 15.01 -15.84
CA LEU A 117 4.49 14.20 -16.89
C LEU A 117 3.42 13.26 -16.33
N MET A 118 3.44 13.03 -15.02
CA MET A 118 2.52 12.14 -14.31
C MET A 118 1.10 12.72 -14.21
N VAL A 119 0.13 11.85 -13.95
CA VAL A 119 -1.22 12.25 -13.51
C VAL A 119 -1.21 12.36 -11.98
N TRP A 120 -1.54 13.54 -11.46
CA TRP A 120 -1.66 13.78 -10.01
C TRP A 120 -3.12 13.81 -9.59
N HIS A 121 -3.50 12.86 -8.74
CA HIS A 121 -4.82 12.74 -8.15
C HIS A 121 -4.82 13.46 -6.80
N THR A 122 -5.65 14.50 -6.64
CA THR A 122 -5.89 15.05 -5.29
C THR A 122 -6.71 14.04 -4.50
N VAL A 123 -6.32 13.78 -3.26
CA VAL A 123 -6.90 12.70 -2.47
C VAL A 123 -7.56 13.16 -1.17
N ALA A 124 -8.52 12.38 -0.71
CA ALA A 124 -9.24 12.51 0.55
C ALA A 124 -9.37 11.14 1.24
N PRO A 125 -9.70 11.10 2.56
CA PRO A 125 -10.01 9.85 3.25
C PRO A 125 -11.06 9.02 2.51
N GLY A 126 -10.83 7.72 2.38
CA GLY A 126 -11.69 6.80 1.63
C GLY A 126 -11.29 6.62 0.17
N ASP A 127 -10.42 7.45 -0.39
CA ASP A 127 -9.88 7.19 -1.73
C ASP A 127 -9.03 5.92 -1.74
N PHE A 128 -9.29 5.07 -2.72
CA PHE A 128 -8.66 3.78 -2.88
C PHE A 128 -8.04 3.63 -4.27
N PHE A 129 -6.83 3.09 -4.33
CA PHE A 129 -6.08 2.85 -5.55
C PHE A 129 -5.47 1.46 -5.55
N TYR A 130 -5.65 0.69 -6.62
CA TYR A 130 -4.85 -0.49 -6.89
C TYR A 130 -3.71 -0.13 -7.85
N ILE A 131 -2.48 -0.56 -7.55
CA ILE A 131 -1.26 -0.21 -8.28
C ILE A 131 -0.65 -1.50 -8.85
N PRO A 132 -0.95 -1.82 -10.12
CA PRO A 132 -0.31 -2.93 -10.81
C PRO A 132 1.19 -2.71 -10.97
N ALA A 133 1.93 -3.81 -11.04
CA ALA A 133 3.35 -3.79 -11.33
C ALA A 133 3.63 -3.08 -12.66
N GLY A 134 4.77 -2.40 -12.74
CA GLY A 134 5.15 -1.55 -13.86
C GLY A 134 4.51 -0.16 -13.86
N THR A 135 3.50 0.11 -13.02
CA THR A 135 2.92 1.46 -12.92
C THR A 135 3.93 2.41 -12.27
N VAL A 136 4.33 3.47 -12.98
CA VAL A 136 5.13 4.55 -12.39
C VAL A 136 4.26 5.37 -11.45
N HIS A 137 4.69 5.55 -10.21
CA HIS A 137 3.90 6.21 -9.18
C HIS A 137 4.75 6.94 -8.13
N ALA A 138 4.09 7.80 -7.35
CA ALA A 138 4.66 8.51 -6.22
C ALA A 138 3.56 8.88 -5.21
N ILE A 139 3.85 8.74 -3.92
CA ILE A 139 2.99 9.27 -2.85
C ILE A 139 3.48 10.68 -2.53
N GLY A 140 2.62 11.69 -2.68
CA GLY A 140 2.93 13.09 -2.37
C GLY A 140 2.99 13.37 -0.87
N ALA A 141 3.30 14.62 -0.53
CA ALA A 141 3.29 15.10 0.85
C ALA A 141 1.88 15.17 1.45
N GLY A 142 1.78 15.09 2.78
CA GLY A 142 0.54 15.29 3.52
C GLY A 142 -0.43 14.11 3.45
N VAL A 143 0.02 12.92 3.08
CA VAL A 143 -0.82 11.71 2.95
C VAL A 143 -0.55 10.77 4.11
N THR A 144 -1.62 10.21 4.67
CA THR A 144 -1.56 9.00 5.52
C THR A 144 -2.42 7.92 4.90
N LEU A 145 -1.83 6.76 4.61
CA LEU A 145 -2.53 5.66 3.95
C LEU A 145 -2.14 4.29 4.53
N VAL A 146 -3.02 3.31 4.35
CA VAL A 146 -2.70 1.89 4.50
C VAL A 146 -2.28 1.35 3.15
N GLU A 147 -1.11 0.72 3.10
CA GLU A 147 -0.61 -0.02 1.96
C GLU A 147 -0.73 -1.53 2.24
N VAL A 148 -1.42 -2.25 1.36
CA VAL A 148 -1.39 -3.72 1.32
C VAL A 148 -0.76 -4.13 0.00
N GLN A 149 0.29 -4.93 0.09
CA GLN A 149 1.13 -5.29 -1.05
C GLN A 149 1.56 -6.76 -0.99
N GLN A 150 2.04 -7.28 -2.11
CA GLN A 150 2.85 -8.51 -2.10
C GLN A 150 4.07 -8.29 -1.18
N ASN A 151 4.54 -9.34 -0.50
CA ASN A 151 5.71 -9.25 0.38
C ASN A 151 7.02 -9.17 -0.45
N SER A 152 7.28 -7.97 -0.95
CA SER A 152 8.47 -7.62 -1.72
C SER A 152 8.87 -6.19 -1.42
N THR A 153 10.17 -5.94 -1.38
CA THR A 153 10.75 -4.62 -1.12
C THR A 153 11.40 -4.02 -2.37
N ILE A 154 11.31 -4.70 -3.52
CA ILE A 154 11.96 -4.27 -4.76
C ILE A 154 11.34 -2.95 -5.24
N THR A 155 12.15 -1.91 -5.26
CA THR A 155 11.73 -0.55 -5.64
C THR A 155 12.76 0.05 -6.58
N TYR A 156 12.36 0.30 -7.82
CA TYR A 156 13.19 1.03 -8.78
C TYR A 156 12.86 2.51 -8.73
N ARG A 157 13.82 3.30 -8.29
CA ARG A 157 13.67 4.73 -8.13
C ARG A 157 14.04 5.43 -9.43
N LEU A 158 13.11 6.20 -9.98
CA LEU A 158 13.34 6.96 -11.22
C LEU A 158 13.77 8.39 -10.91
N TYR A 159 13.16 9.03 -9.92
CA TYR A 159 13.49 10.40 -9.54
C TYR A 159 13.26 10.63 -8.05
N ASP A 160 14.10 11.48 -7.43
CA ASP A 160 14.08 11.68 -5.98
C ASP A 160 14.36 13.10 -5.51
N TYR A 161 14.02 14.10 -6.32
CA TYR A 161 14.13 15.52 -5.95
C TYR A 161 15.55 15.93 -5.51
N GLY A 162 16.58 15.30 -6.10
CA GLY A 162 17.99 15.57 -5.79
C GLY A 162 18.48 14.99 -4.46
N ARG A 163 17.67 14.21 -3.73
CA ARG A 163 18.11 13.52 -2.51
C ARG A 163 19.20 12.48 -2.86
N PRO A 164 20.24 12.28 -2.01
CA PRO A 164 21.39 11.42 -2.30
C PRO A 164 21.03 9.93 -2.08
N ARG A 165 20.00 9.45 -2.75
CA ARG A 165 19.60 8.03 -2.78
C ARG A 165 19.75 7.50 -4.19
N GLU A 166 20.10 6.22 -4.29
CA GLU A 166 20.30 5.55 -5.57
C GLU A 166 19.06 5.64 -6.46
N LEU A 167 19.31 5.93 -7.74
CA LEU A 167 18.33 5.82 -8.82
C LEU A 167 18.61 4.52 -9.58
N HIS A 168 17.55 3.81 -9.94
CA HIS A 168 17.61 2.52 -10.62
C HIS A 168 17.06 2.67 -12.05
N LEU A 169 17.59 3.60 -12.84
CA LEU A 169 17.00 4.00 -14.12
C LEU A 169 16.90 2.84 -15.12
N ASP A 170 17.96 2.03 -15.26
CA ASP A 170 17.99 0.93 -16.23
C ASP A 170 16.93 -0.13 -15.89
N ALA A 171 16.95 -0.62 -14.65
CA ALA A 171 16.00 -1.63 -14.19
C ALA A 171 14.56 -1.10 -14.10
N GLY A 172 14.39 0.14 -13.62
CA GLY A 172 13.09 0.77 -13.47
C GLY A 172 12.41 1.02 -14.81
N ILE A 173 13.12 1.59 -15.79
CA ILE A 173 12.56 1.85 -17.11
C ILE A 173 12.28 0.54 -17.86
N ALA A 174 13.10 -0.50 -17.67
CA ALA A 174 12.88 -1.81 -18.28
C ALA A 174 11.57 -2.49 -17.82
N VAL A 175 11.10 -2.19 -16.61
CA VAL A 175 9.84 -2.76 -16.09
C VAL A 175 8.64 -1.81 -16.18
N ALA A 176 8.87 -0.52 -16.45
CA ALA A 176 7.85 0.50 -16.43
C ALA A 176 6.87 0.40 -17.61
N VAL A 177 5.59 0.55 -17.30
CA VAL A 177 4.54 0.83 -18.28
C VAL A 177 4.44 2.33 -18.43
N GLY A 178 5.03 2.86 -19.51
CA GLY A 178 5.02 4.27 -19.85
C GLY A 178 3.69 4.74 -20.42
N GLY A 179 2.59 4.64 -19.66
CA GLY A 179 1.26 4.98 -20.16
C GLY A 179 0.29 5.48 -19.09
N PRO A 180 -0.94 5.80 -19.51
CA PRO A 180 -2.01 6.21 -18.61
C PRO A 180 -2.40 5.11 -17.63
N TYR A 181 -2.69 5.51 -16.39
CA TYR A 181 -3.24 4.64 -15.36
C TYR A 181 -4.72 4.33 -15.63
N PRO A 182 -5.16 3.05 -15.58
CA PRO A 182 -6.55 2.70 -15.84
C PRO A 182 -7.51 3.29 -14.80
N ALA A 183 -8.52 4.03 -15.26
CA ALA A 183 -9.45 4.73 -14.38
C ALA A 183 -10.25 3.82 -13.43
N HIS A 184 -10.54 2.58 -13.84
CA HIS A 184 -11.32 1.64 -13.02
C HIS A 184 -10.57 1.08 -11.79
N LEU A 185 -9.25 1.33 -11.70
CA LEU A 185 -8.42 0.87 -10.58
C LEU A 185 -8.39 1.85 -9.40
N HIS A 186 -9.04 3.02 -9.54
CA HIS A 186 -9.27 3.93 -8.42
C HIS A 186 -10.74 4.24 -8.24
N ARG A 187 -11.13 4.49 -6.99
CA ARG A 187 -12.47 4.92 -6.62
C ARG A 187 -12.48 5.52 -5.23
N HIS A 188 -13.54 6.22 -4.91
CA HIS A 188 -13.83 6.66 -3.54
C HIS A 188 -14.66 5.59 -2.82
N VAL A 189 -14.19 5.13 -1.67
CA VAL A 189 -14.91 4.24 -0.77
C VAL A 189 -15.72 5.10 0.21
N PRO A 190 -17.05 4.93 0.31
CA PRO A 190 -17.87 5.71 1.23
C PRO A 190 -17.39 5.60 2.68
N ALA A 191 -17.68 6.60 3.51
CA ALA A 191 -17.30 6.57 4.93
C ALA A 191 -17.92 5.35 5.66
N GLU A 192 -19.16 5.00 5.35
CA GLU A 192 -19.90 3.90 5.96
C GLU A 192 -20.05 2.70 5.01
N GLY A 193 -20.34 1.52 5.56
CA GLY A 193 -20.69 0.30 4.83
C GLY A 193 -19.50 -0.57 4.42
N ALA A 194 -19.79 -1.83 4.07
CA ALA A 194 -18.77 -2.74 3.57
C ALA A 194 -18.39 -2.42 2.11
N ALA A 195 -17.15 -2.72 1.72
CA ALA A 195 -16.69 -2.57 0.34
C ALA A 195 -15.66 -3.64 -0.03
N ARG A 196 -15.85 -4.29 -1.18
CA ARG A 196 -14.82 -5.11 -1.80
C ARG A 196 -13.77 -4.21 -2.43
N LEU A 197 -12.52 -4.32 -2.00
CA LEU A 197 -11.43 -3.45 -2.45
C LEU A 197 -10.61 -4.09 -3.57
N VAL A 198 -10.13 -5.31 -3.37
CA VAL A 198 -9.29 -6.05 -4.33
C VAL A 198 -9.83 -7.47 -4.48
N GLU A 199 -9.86 -7.97 -5.71
CA GLU A 199 -10.10 -9.38 -6.02
C GLU A 199 -9.04 -9.89 -6.99
N GLY A 200 -7.87 -10.19 -6.45
CA GLY A 200 -6.73 -10.68 -7.22
C GLY A 200 -6.02 -9.61 -8.05
N PRO A 201 -5.00 -10.01 -8.83
CA PRO A 201 -4.57 -11.41 -9.01
C PRO A 201 -3.87 -12.00 -7.78
N HIS A 202 -3.12 -11.20 -7.02
CA HIS A 202 -2.22 -11.70 -5.97
C HIS A 202 -2.85 -11.83 -4.59
N PHE A 203 -3.82 -10.97 -4.29
CA PHE A 203 -4.50 -10.94 -3.01
C PHE A 203 -5.91 -10.39 -3.12
N ARG A 204 -6.71 -10.66 -2.09
CA ARG A 204 -8.02 -10.05 -1.88
C ARG A 204 -7.99 -9.14 -0.67
N LEU A 205 -8.77 -8.07 -0.74
CA LEU A 205 -8.91 -7.09 0.32
C LEU A 205 -10.35 -6.61 0.35
N ASP A 206 -11.00 -6.71 1.50
CA ASP A 206 -12.33 -6.17 1.74
C ASP A 206 -12.26 -5.23 2.95
N ARG A 207 -13.02 -4.13 2.90
CA ARG A 207 -13.35 -3.32 4.07
C ARG A 207 -14.68 -3.79 4.63
N LEU A 208 -14.70 -4.08 5.91
CA LEU A 208 -15.90 -4.35 6.69
C LEU A 208 -16.32 -3.10 7.45
N ASP A 209 -17.62 -3.01 7.74
CA ASP A 209 -18.21 -2.08 8.68
C ASP A 209 -19.06 -2.89 9.67
N GLY A 210 -18.45 -3.31 10.77
CA GLY A 210 -18.97 -4.37 11.63
C GLY A 210 -18.78 -5.78 11.04
N ALA A 211 -19.74 -6.66 11.30
CA ALA A 211 -19.65 -8.07 10.88
C ALA A 211 -19.74 -8.24 9.35
N PRO A 212 -19.02 -9.20 8.75
CA PRO A 212 -19.11 -9.48 7.33
C PRO A 212 -20.49 -10.04 6.95
N ASP A 213 -20.96 -9.71 5.74
CA ASP A 213 -22.12 -10.40 5.17
C ASP A 213 -21.77 -11.84 4.74
N ALA A 214 -22.79 -12.63 4.38
CA ALA A 214 -22.61 -14.03 4.01
C ALA A 214 -21.72 -14.23 2.77
N ALA A 215 -21.74 -13.28 1.82
CA ALA A 215 -20.95 -13.38 0.60
C ALA A 215 -19.46 -13.11 0.87
N THR A 216 -19.16 -12.10 1.68
CA THR A 216 -17.80 -11.83 2.18
C THR A 216 -17.33 -12.95 3.09
N ALA A 217 -18.17 -13.48 3.98
CA ALA A 217 -17.80 -14.61 4.82
C ALA A 217 -17.38 -15.84 4.00
N ALA A 218 -18.17 -16.19 2.97
CA ALA A 218 -17.86 -17.30 2.08
C ALA A 218 -16.54 -17.11 1.30
N ARG A 219 -16.21 -15.87 0.91
CA ARG A 219 -14.96 -15.54 0.19
C ARG A 219 -13.70 -15.77 1.01
N TYR A 220 -13.79 -15.60 2.33
CA TYR A 220 -12.66 -15.69 3.26
C TYR A 220 -12.64 -17.01 4.04
N ALA A 221 -13.60 -17.91 3.77
CA ALA A 221 -13.78 -19.15 4.50
C ALA A 221 -12.58 -20.11 4.34
N GLY A 222 -12.25 -20.80 5.44
CA GLY A 222 -11.33 -21.94 5.44
C GLY A 222 -9.85 -21.59 5.22
N ALA A 223 -9.44 -20.34 5.41
CA ALA A 223 -8.02 -19.95 5.40
C ALA A 223 -7.74 -18.85 6.44
N PRO A 224 -6.50 -18.76 6.94
CA PRO A 224 -6.07 -17.64 7.78
C PRO A 224 -6.16 -16.32 7.02
N LEU A 225 -6.32 -15.21 7.75
CA LEU A 225 -6.43 -13.87 7.20
C LEU A 225 -5.75 -12.83 8.10
N LEU A 226 -5.34 -11.73 7.49
CA LEU A 226 -4.95 -10.53 8.23
C LEU A 226 -6.19 -9.70 8.53
N VAL A 227 -6.28 -9.21 9.77
CA VAL A 227 -7.32 -8.34 10.30
C VAL A 227 -6.66 -7.01 10.68
N ILE A 228 -7.09 -5.92 10.04
CA ILE A 228 -6.46 -4.59 10.13
C ILE A 228 -7.53 -3.56 10.51
N PRO A 229 -7.81 -3.35 11.80
CA PRO A 229 -8.76 -2.33 12.23
C PRO A 229 -8.27 -0.94 11.83
N LEU A 230 -9.12 -0.16 11.16
CA LEU A 230 -8.83 1.22 10.76
C LEU A 230 -9.27 2.20 11.86
N GLY A 231 -10.39 1.88 12.50
CA GLY A 231 -10.91 2.52 13.71
C GLY A 231 -11.69 1.47 14.52
N GLY A 232 -11.97 1.75 15.79
CA GLY A 232 -12.57 0.76 16.68
C GLY A 232 -11.62 -0.37 17.04
N GLU A 233 -12.14 -1.60 17.10
CA GLU A 233 -11.37 -2.80 17.47
C GLU A 233 -11.93 -4.08 16.83
N ALA A 234 -11.09 -5.10 16.74
CA ALA A 234 -11.48 -6.46 16.41
C ALA A 234 -11.03 -7.40 17.52
N GLU A 235 -11.89 -8.32 17.93
CA GLU A 235 -11.57 -9.35 18.91
C GLU A 235 -11.29 -10.67 18.18
N ILE A 236 -10.15 -11.29 18.48
CA ILE A 236 -9.73 -12.57 17.91
C ILE A 236 -9.46 -13.53 19.07
N GLY A 237 -10.41 -14.41 19.37
CA GLY A 237 -10.41 -15.20 20.60
C GLY A 237 -10.45 -14.29 21.83
N CYS A 238 -9.42 -14.34 22.68
CA CYS A 238 -9.32 -13.49 23.88
C CYS A 238 -8.47 -12.22 23.69
N ARG A 239 -8.06 -11.89 22.45
CA ARG A 239 -7.20 -10.74 22.15
C ARG A 239 -8.00 -9.65 21.45
N SER A 240 -7.93 -8.42 21.94
CA SER A 240 -8.41 -7.22 21.22
C SER A 240 -7.28 -6.61 20.39
N VAL A 241 -7.59 -6.20 19.17
CA VAL A 241 -6.73 -5.50 18.22
C VAL A 241 -7.40 -4.17 17.92
N LYS A 242 -6.76 -3.06 18.29
CA LYS A 242 -7.31 -1.72 18.09
C LYS A 242 -6.99 -1.17 16.71
N GLY A 243 -7.67 -0.08 16.34
CA GLY A 243 -7.32 0.76 15.20
C GLY A 243 -5.81 0.99 15.09
N GLY A 244 -5.26 0.94 13.88
CA GLY A 244 -3.82 1.06 13.67
C GLY A 244 -3.00 -0.21 13.98
N GLY A 245 -3.65 -1.29 14.42
CA GLY A 245 -3.04 -2.61 14.57
C GLY A 245 -3.21 -3.50 13.35
N CYS A 246 -2.56 -4.66 13.37
CA CYS A 246 -2.79 -5.76 12.43
C CYS A 246 -2.60 -7.09 13.17
N ALA A 247 -3.47 -8.06 12.91
CA ALA A 247 -3.39 -9.38 13.53
C ALA A 247 -3.66 -10.50 12.53
N LEU A 248 -3.10 -11.67 12.81
CA LEU A 248 -3.43 -12.92 12.14
C LEU A 248 -4.62 -13.56 12.86
N ALA A 249 -5.67 -13.85 12.11
CA ALA A 249 -6.74 -14.75 12.54
C ALA A 249 -6.64 -16.09 11.79
N GLU A 250 -6.91 -17.19 12.47
CA GLU A 250 -6.88 -18.53 11.87
C GLU A 250 -7.99 -18.75 10.84
N ASN A 251 -9.11 -18.08 11.03
CA ASN A 251 -10.25 -18.02 10.13
C ASN A 251 -11.12 -16.81 10.50
N LEU A 252 -12.03 -16.43 9.60
CA LEU A 252 -12.91 -15.28 9.80
C LEU A 252 -13.93 -15.48 10.93
N ASP A 253 -14.40 -16.71 11.15
CA ASP A 253 -15.40 -17.05 12.18
C ASP A 253 -14.88 -16.83 13.62
N ALA A 254 -13.55 -16.81 13.79
CA ALA A 254 -12.90 -16.53 15.06
C ALA A 254 -12.78 -15.04 15.39
N VAL A 255 -13.34 -14.14 14.56
CA VAL A 255 -13.19 -12.69 14.67
C VAL A 255 -14.53 -12.01 14.92
N ALA A 256 -14.61 -11.23 16.01
CA ALA A 256 -15.70 -10.29 16.22
C ALA A 256 -15.24 -8.89 15.81
N PHE A 257 -16.03 -8.21 14.98
CA PHE A 257 -15.67 -6.91 14.40
C PHE A 257 -16.48 -5.77 15.02
N SER A 258 -15.80 -4.69 15.38
CA SER A 258 -16.40 -3.43 15.81
C SER A 258 -15.82 -2.26 15.00
N GLY A 259 -16.69 -1.57 14.25
CA GLY A 259 -16.31 -0.47 13.36
C GLY A 259 -15.65 -0.92 12.06
N HIS A 260 -14.82 -0.05 11.48
CA HIS A 260 -14.20 -0.30 10.18
C HIS A 260 -12.92 -1.12 10.28
N CYS A 261 -12.88 -2.24 9.56
CA CYS A 261 -11.72 -3.13 9.52
C CYS A 261 -11.42 -3.55 8.08
N LEU A 262 -10.15 -3.65 7.71
CA LEU A 262 -9.75 -4.36 6.51
C LEU A 262 -9.50 -5.82 6.84
N ILE A 263 -9.84 -6.69 5.90
CA ILE A 263 -9.46 -8.11 5.92
C ILE A 263 -8.72 -8.48 4.65
N ALA A 264 -7.56 -9.11 4.78
CA ALA A 264 -6.69 -9.44 3.65
C ALA A 264 -6.27 -10.91 3.65
N GLN A 265 -6.26 -11.51 2.46
CA GLN A 265 -5.76 -12.86 2.22
C GLN A 265 -5.01 -12.92 0.88
N PRO A 266 -3.93 -13.71 0.77
CA PRO A 266 -3.37 -14.06 -0.52
C PRO A 266 -4.44 -14.72 -1.40
N SER A 267 -4.42 -14.44 -2.70
CA SER A 267 -5.21 -15.20 -3.66
C SER A 267 -4.63 -16.61 -3.79
N ARG A 268 -5.50 -17.57 -4.07
CA ARG A 268 -5.10 -18.94 -4.39
C ARG A 268 -4.74 -19.08 -5.86
#